data_AF-A0A942RL25-F1
#
_entry.id   AF-A0A942RL25-F1
#
_cell.length_a   1.000
_cell.length_b   1.000
_cell.length_c   1.000
_cell.angle_alpha   90.00
_cell.angle_beta   90.00
_cell.angle_gamma   90.00
#
_symmetry.space_group_name_H-M   'P 1'
#
loop_
_entity.id
_entity.type
_entity.pdbx_description
1 polymer ?
#
loop_
_entity_poly.entity_id
_entity_poly.type
_entity_poly.pdbx_seq_one_letter_code
_entity_poly.pdbx_strand_id
1 'polypeptide(L)' 'MASKKVEVAGIMGPLWFIGWLFTIGFLELTFFKGFLAILVWPYYLGEFIRTFVV' A
#
# COMPACT_ATOMS: atom_id res chain seq x y z
N MET A 1 -31.96 -3.08 18.52
CA MET A 1 -30.65 -2.44 18.29
C MET A 1 -29.92 -3.27 17.25
N ALA A 2 -29.73 -2.76 16.04
CA ALA A 2 -29.11 -3.51 14.95
C ALA A 2 -27.62 -3.74 15.27
N SER A 3 -27.24 -5.00 15.49
CA SER A 3 -25.84 -5.40 15.69
C SER A 3 -25.11 -5.27 14.37
N LYS A 4 -24.47 -4.12 14.13
CA LYS A 4 -23.57 -3.95 12.98
C LYS A 4 -22.33 -4.80 13.28
N LYS A 5 -22.27 -5.99 12.67
CA LYS A 5 -21.10 -6.87 12.72
C LYS A 5 -19.92 -6.05 12.23
N VAL A 6 -19.02 -5.67 13.14
CA VAL A 6 -17.78 -4.99 12.76
C VAL A 6 -16.90 -6.06 12.14
N GLU A 7 -17.02 -6.24 10.84
CA GLU A 7 -16.03 -7.00 10.08
C GLU A 7 -14.72 -6.24 10.22
N VAL A 8 -13.77 -6.82 10.96
CA VAL A 8 -12.40 -6.35 10.99
C VAL A 8 -11.97 -6.21 9.54
N ALA A 9 -11.64 -4.99 9.13
CA ALA A 9 -11.01 -4.74 7.85
C ALA A 9 -9.83 -5.71 7.76
N GLY A 10 -9.89 -6.63 6.81
CA GLY A 10 -8.98 -7.78 6.76
C GLY A 10 -7.51 -7.38 6.68
N ILE A 11 -6.64 -8.39 6.64
CA ILE A 11 -5.17 -8.27 6.69
C ILE A 11 -4.62 -7.32 5.61
N MET A 12 -5.37 -7.06 4.54
CA MET A 12 -5.06 -6.09 3.49
C MET A 12 -4.66 -4.70 4.01
N GLY A 13 -5.35 -4.15 5.02
CA GLY A 13 -5.04 -2.81 5.53
C GLY A 13 -3.63 -2.71 6.14
N PRO A 14 -3.33 -3.55 7.14
CA PRO A 14 -1.98 -3.64 7.72
C PRO A 14 -0.91 -4.01 6.69
N LEU A 15 -1.20 -4.95 5.78
CA LEU A 15 -0.26 -5.37 4.74
C LEU A 15 0.10 -4.21 3.80
N TRP A 16 -0.89 -3.42 3.40
CA TRP A 16 -0.69 -2.23 2.59
C TRP A 16 0.16 -1.19 3.31
N PHE A 17 -0.11 -0.95 4.61
CA PHE A 17 0.66 -0.01 5.42
C PHE A 17 2.12 -0.45 5.61
N ILE A 18 2.37 -1.75 5.82
CA ILE A 18 3.73 -2.31 5.92
C ILE A 18 4.48 -2.10 4.61
N GLY A 19 3.84 -2.36 3.45
CA GLY A 19 4.46 -2.14 2.15
C GLY A 19 4.85 -0.67 1.91
N TRP A 20 4.05 0.29 2.40
CA TRP A 20 4.38 1.71 2.33
C TRP A 20 5.66 2.03 3.11
N LEU A 21 5.71 1.61 4.38
CA LEU A 21 6.86 1.84 5.25
C LEU A 21 8.13 1.18 4.71
N PHE A 22 7.98 -0.06 4.20
CA PHE A 22 9.08 -0.78 3.56
C PHE A 22 9.63 0.00 2.36
N THR A 23 8.76 0.50 1.48
CA THR A 23 9.17 1.23 0.27
C THR A 23 9.91 2.53 0.62
N ILE A 24 9.39 3.30 1.59
CA ILE A 24 10.01 4.56 2.02
C ILE A 24 11.40 4.31 2.62
N GLY A 25 11.53 3.27 3.47
CA GLY A 25 12.81 2.90 4.08
C GLY A 25 13.80 2.29 3.09
N PHE A 26 13.33 1.44 2.18
CA PHE A 26 14.16 0.77 1.17
C PHE A 26 14.78 1.75 0.16
N LEU A 27 14.04 2.80 -0.22
CA LEU A 27 14.49 3.81 -1.18
C LEU A 27 15.13 5.04 -0.53
N GLU A 28 15.24 5.08 0.80
CA GLU A 28 15.76 6.21 1.59
C GLU A 28 15.19 7.56 1.13
N LEU A 29 13.88 7.61 0.88
CA LEU A 29 13.25 8.78 0.27
C LEU A 29 13.21 9.96 1.25
N THR A 30 13.73 11.11 0.81
CA THR A 30 13.52 12.38 1.52
C THR A 30 12.03 12.73 1.59
N PHE A 31 11.62 13.50 2.59
CA PHE A 31 10.21 13.76 2.93
C PHE A 31 9.28 14.01 1.72
N PHE A 32 9.69 14.88 0.78
CA PHE A 32 8.92 15.17 -0.43
C PHE A 32 8.87 14.02 -1.44
N LYS A 33 9.95 13.25 -1.55
CA LYS A 33 9.97 12.04 -2.38
C LYS A 33 9.11 10.92 -1.78
N GLY A 34 9.07 10.81 -0.45
CA GLY A 34 8.15 9.90 0.25
C GLY A 34 6.69 10.24 -0.01
N PHE A 35 6.33 11.53 -0.02
CA PHE A 35 4.98 11.97 -0.37
C PHE A 35 4.60 11.62 -1.83
N LEU A 36 5.51 11.84 -2.78
CA LEU A 36 5.26 11.44 -4.17
C LEU A 36 5.17 9.92 -4.34
N ALA A 37 5.93 9.15 -3.55
CA ALA A 37 5.81 7.71 -3.54
C ALA A 37 4.39 7.28 -3.16
N ILE A 38 3.68 8.02 -2.28
CA ILE A 38 2.28 7.74 -1.89
C ILE A 38 1.32 7.63 -3.09
N LEU A 39 1.56 8.40 -4.14
CA LEU A 39 0.76 8.37 -5.36
C LEU A 39 1.30 7.37 -6.39
N VAL A 40 2.63 7.26 -6.49
CA VAL A 40 3.31 6.55 -7.56
C VAL A 40 3.41 5.04 -7.31
N TRP A 41 3.56 4.61 -6.07
CA TRP A 41 3.72 3.20 -5.71
C TRP A 41 2.54 2.30 -6.09
N PRO A 42 1.24 2.63 -5.83
CA PRO A 42 0.13 1.76 -6.24
C PRO A 42 0.07 1.54 -7.75
N TYR A 43 0.45 2.56 -8.54
CA TYR A 43 0.55 2.43 -9.99
C TYR A 43 1.60 1.40 -10.40
N TYR A 44 2.83 1.51 -9.87
CA TYR A 44 3.90 0.55 -10.16
C TYR A 44 3.58 -0.86 -9.67
N LEU A 45 2.93 -1.00 -8.51
CA LEU A 45 2.49 -2.30 -8.01
C LEU A 45 1.47 -2.95 -8.96
N GLY A 46 0.52 -2.17 -9.48
CA GLY A 46 -0.46 -2.63 -10.46
C GLY A 46 0.18 -3.02 -11.79
N GLU A 47 1.13 -2.23 -12.29
CA GLU A 47 1.88 -2.53 -13.52
C GLU A 47 2.74 -3.79 -13.37
N PHE A 48 3.42 -3.93 -12.22
CA PHE A 48 4.19 -5.12 -11.89
C PHE A 48 3.27 -6.34 -11.86
N ILE A 49 2.17 -6.31 -11.12
CA ILE A 49 1.18 -7.40 -11.06
C ILE A 49 0.65 -7.73 -12.46
N ARG A 50 0.32 -6.73 -13.28
CA ARG A 50 -0.13 -6.93 -14.67
C ARG A 50 0.90 -7.71 -15.49
N THR A 51 2.18 -7.44 -15.29
CA THR A 51 3.29 -8.12 -15.99
C THR A 51 3.39 -9.60 -15.63
N PHE A 52 2.98 -10.01 -14.43
CA PHE A 52 2.97 -11.44 -14.04
C PHE A 52 1.69 -12.18 -14.46
N VAL A 53 0.61 -11.46 -14.79
CA VAL A 53 -0.71 -12.06 -15.05
C VAL A 53 -0.98 -12.22 -16.55
N VAL A 54 -0.26 -11.49 -17.42
CA VAL A 54 -0.33 -11.58 -18.90
C VAL A 54 0.76 -12.51 -19.41
#